data_AF-A0A950MD90-F1
#
_entry.id   AF-A0A950MD90-F1
#
_cell.length_a   1.000
_cell.length_b   1.000
_cell.length_c   1.000
_cell.angle_alpha   90.00
_cell.angle_beta   90.00
_cell.angle_gamma   90.00
#
_symmetry.space_group_name_H-M   'P 1'
#
loop_
_entity.id
_entity.type
_entity.pdbx_description
1 polymer ?
#
loop_
_entity_poly.entity_id
_entity_poly.type
_entity_poly.pdbx_seq_one_letter_code
_entity_poly.pdbx_strand_id
1 'polypeptide(L)'
;TMGSASTAVRYNDLGHKMMCICGCNQILIECNHLGCPDSDRMLGELRTAVAGGSSDDAILTAFQDKYGPTVLAAPMLTKFNVVAWTVPPAVLILGIAGTMVLVRRWRRRAAALPAAPPTPDFLGMRERVRRETEL
;
A
#
# COMPACT_ATOMS: atom_id res chain seq x y z
N THR A 1 -2.08 -15.82 38.21
CA THR A 1 -3.11 -16.43 37.34
C THR A 1 -3.46 -15.62 36.09
N MET A 2 -2.65 -14.64 35.66
CA MET A 2 -2.99 -13.75 34.52
C MET A 2 -2.84 -14.37 33.11
N GLY A 3 -2.20 -15.55 32.97
CA GLY A 3 -1.94 -16.15 31.66
C GLY A 3 -3.12 -16.89 31.01
N SER A 4 -4.10 -17.37 31.79
CA SER A 4 -5.23 -18.13 31.23
C SER A 4 -6.21 -17.22 30.49
N ALA A 5 -6.45 -16.01 31.00
CA ALA A 5 -7.38 -15.06 30.39
C ALA A 5 -6.83 -14.53 29.05
N SER A 6 -5.54 -14.21 28.97
CA SER A 6 -4.91 -13.77 27.72
C SER A 6 -4.88 -14.88 26.65
N THR A 7 -4.69 -16.14 27.06
CA THR A 7 -4.73 -17.30 26.16
C THR A 7 -6.13 -17.48 25.55
N ALA A 8 -7.19 -17.31 26.35
CA ALA A 8 -8.57 -17.41 25.87
C ALA A 8 -8.94 -16.30 24.87
N VAL A 9 -8.52 -15.06 25.15
CA VAL A 9 -8.70 -13.92 24.23
C VAL A 9 -7.96 -14.18 22.91
N ARG A 10 -6.68 -14.57 22.97
CA ARG A 10 -5.90 -14.89 21.76
C ARG A 10 -6.50 -16.03 20.95
N TYR A 11 -6.99 -17.07 21.62
CA TYR A 11 -7.68 -18.18 20.96
C TYR A 11 -8.92 -17.69 20.20
N ASN A 12 -9.72 -16.81 20.82
CA ASN A 12 -10.90 -16.24 20.18
C ASN A 12 -10.52 -15.35 18.98
N ASP A 13 -9.56 -14.43 19.16
CA ASP A 13 -9.10 -13.53 18.10
C ASP A 13 -8.53 -14.29 16.89
N LEU A 14 -7.71 -15.30 17.12
CA LEU A 14 -7.15 -16.12 16.05
C LEU A 14 -8.22 -16.98 15.38
N GLY A 15 -9.17 -17.52 16.16
CA GLY A 15 -10.31 -18.26 15.63
C GLY A 15 -11.17 -17.44 14.67
N HIS A 16 -11.32 -16.13 14.91
CA HIS A 16 -12.02 -15.20 14.01
C HIS A 16 -11.25 -14.84 12.73
N LYS A 17 -9.92 -15.02 12.73
CA LYS A 17 -9.08 -14.79 11.55
C LYS A 17 -9.01 -16.00 10.62
N MET A 18 -9.66 -17.11 10.99
CA MET A 18 -9.63 -18.36 10.24
C MET A 18 -11.01 -18.80 9.79
N MET A 19 -11.06 -19.43 8.63
CA MET A 19 -12.24 -20.08 8.05
C MET A 19 -12.15 -21.59 8.25
N CYS A 20 -13.29 -22.24 8.42
CA CYS A 20 -13.36 -23.69 8.42
C CYS A 20 -13.14 -24.22 6.99
N ILE A 21 -12.27 -25.22 6.85
CA ILE A 21 -11.92 -25.81 5.55
C ILE A 21 -12.93 -26.83 5.03
N CYS A 22 -13.99 -27.08 5.79
CA CYS A 22 -15.01 -28.08 5.46
C CYS A 22 -15.85 -27.75 4.21
N GLY A 23 -15.59 -26.60 3.56
CA GLY A 23 -16.36 -26.08 2.44
C GLY A 23 -17.60 -25.28 2.86
N CYS A 24 -17.91 -25.25 4.15
CA CYS A 24 -19.01 -24.52 4.76
C CYS A 24 -18.88 -22.99 4.71
N ASN A 25 -17.68 -22.46 4.40
CA ASN A 25 -17.40 -21.02 4.30
C ASN A 25 -17.86 -20.20 5.53
N GLN A 26 -17.66 -20.76 6.72
CA GLN A 26 -17.91 -20.08 7.99
C GLN A 26 -16.59 -19.86 8.73
N ILE A 27 -16.57 -18.84 9.58
CA ILE A 27 -15.46 -18.59 10.50
C ILE A 27 -15.27 -19.80 11.41
N LEU A 28 -14.03 -20.22 11.62
CA LEU A 28 -13.70 -21.46 12.31
C LEU A 28 -14.34 -21.57 13.70
N ILE A 29 -14.27 -20.49 14.50
CA ILE A 29 -14.78 -20.49 15.88
C ILE A 29 -16.31 -20.33 15.97
N GLU A 30 -16.95 -19.85 14.90
CA GLU A 30 -18.40 -19.61 14.82
C GLU A 30 -19.08 -20.61 13.86
N CYS A 31 -18.36 -21.68 13.48
CA CYS A 31 -18.90 -22.65 12.54
C CYS A 31 -19.97 -23.50 13.23
N ASN A 32 -21.20 -23.44 12.71
CA ASN A 32 -22.35 -24.20 13.19
C ASN A 32 -22.75 -25.33 12.22
N HIS A 33 -21.79 -25.82 11.42
CA HIS A 33 -22.03 -26.91 10.49
C HIS A 33 -22.13 -28.25 11.24
N LEU A 34 -23.35 -28.79 11.33
CA LEU A 34 -23.59 -30.08 11.97
C LEU A 34 -22.82 -31.20 11.25
N GLY A 35 -22.02 -31.95 12.00
CA GLY A 35 -21.24 -33.06 11.46
C GLY A 35 -19.99 -32.63 10.68
N CYS A 36 -19.46 -31.43 10.95
CA CYS A 36 -18.19 -31.00 10.38
C CYS A 36 -17.03 -31.93 10.83
N PRO A 37 -16.28 -32.56 9.90
CA PRO A 37 -15.15 -33.43 10.26
C PRO A 37 -13.90 -32.65 10.67
N ASP A 38 -13.81 -31.36 10.34
CA ASP A 38 -12.58 -30.58 10.44
C ASP A 38 -12.57 -29.54 11.56
N SER A 39 -13.73 -28.97 11.93
CA SER A 39 -13.82 -27.84 12.86
C SER A 39 -13.19 -28.16 14.21
N ASP A 40 -13.56 -29.29 14.81
CA ASP A 40 -13.10 -29.67 16.16
C ASP A 40 -11.60 -29.93 16.19
N ARG A 41 -11.08 -30.56 15.12
CA ARG A 41 -9.65 -30.83 14.94
C ARG A 41 -8.86 -29.52 14.82
N MET A 42 -9.32 -28.60 13.97
CA MET A 42 -8.66 -27.31 13.78
C MET A 42 -8.71 -26.44 15.05
N LEU A 43 -9.83 -26.42 15.77
CA LEU A 43 -9.97 -25.72 17.04
C LEU A 43 -9.06 -26.33 18.13
N GLY A 44 -8.92 -27.66 18.16
CA GLY A 44 -7.99 -28.36 19.05
C GLY A 44 -6.52 -28.02 18.77
N GLU A 45 -6.14 -28.01 17.48
CA GLU A 45 -4.80 -27.59 17.05
C GLU A 45 -4.51 -26.14 17.41
N LEU A 46 -5.48 -25.24 17.19
CA LEU A 46 -5.37 -23.83 17.55
C LEU A 46 -5.18 -23.67 19.06
N ARG A 47 -5.99 -24.36 19.86
CA ARG A 47 -5.90 -24.32 21.33
C ARG A 47 -4.53 -24.76 21.82
N THR A 48 -3.98 -25.81 21.21
CA THR A 48 -2.65 -26.35 21.52
C THR A 48 -1.56 -25.35 21.15
N ALA A 49 -1.65 -24.73 19.98
CA ALA A 49 -0.66 -23.77 19.51
C ALA A 49 -0.62 -22.48 20.36
N VAL A 50 -1.79 -21.97 20.77
CA VAL A 50 -1.91 -20.80 21.66
C VAL A 50 -1.39 -21.14 23.06
N ALA A 51 -1.75 -22.31 23.60
CA ALA A 51 -1.24 -22.78 24.90
C ALA A 51 0.28 -23.02 24.89
N GLY A 52 0.84 -23.42 23.75
CA GLY A 52 2.28 -23.59 23.55
C GLY A 52 3.07 -22.28 23.47
N GLY A 53 2.40 -21.11 23.50
CA GLY A 53 3.07 -19.81 23.52
C GLY A 53 3.65 -19.35 22.18
N SER A 54 3.25 -19.97 21.06
CA SER A 54 3.65 -19.53 19.72
C SER A 54 3.12 -18.12 19.41
N SER A 55 3.80 -17.38 18.54
CA SER A 55 3.32 -16.07 18.09
C SER A 55 2.12 -16.20 17.14
N ASP A 56 1.25 -15.19 17.11
CA ASP A 56 0.03 -15.19 16.29
C ASP A 56 0.34 -15.44 14.80
N ASP A 57 1.34 -14.75 14.24
CA ASP A 57 1.75 -14.91 12.85
C ASP A 57 2.29 -16.30 12.54
N ALA A 58 3.04 -16.91 13.48
CA ALA A 58 3.55 -18.26 13.30
C ALA A 58 2.42 -19.29 13.30
N ILE A 59 1.40 -19.11 14.17
CA ILE A 59 0.22 -19.98 14.19
C ILE A 59 -0.54 -19.87 12.87
N LEU A 60 -0.85 -18.65 12.43
CA LEU A 60 -1.57 -18.43 11.17
C LEU A 60 -0.79 -19.01 9.98
N THR A 61 0.54 -18.87 9.98
CA THR A 61 1.41 -19.39 8.89
C THR A 61 1.40 -20.91 8.89
N ALA A 62 1.55 -21.55 10.05
CA ALA A 62 1.47 -22.99 10.17
C ALA A 62 0.11 -23.55 9.71
N PHE A 63 -0.99 -22.85 10.01
CA PHE A 63 -2.31 -23.23 9.53
C PHE A 63 -2.42 -23.06 8.00
N GLN A 64 -1.91 -21.95 7.45
CA GLN A 64 -1.90 -21.71 6.00
C GLN A 64 -1.07 -22.76 5.26
N ASP A 65 0.09 -23.14 5.79
CA ASP A 65 0.95 -24.16 5.18
C ASP A 65 0.30 -25.54 5.20
N LYS A 66 -0.47 -25.85 6.26
CA LYS A 66 -1.12 -27.15 6.44
C LYS A 66 -2.44 -27.29 5.66
N TYR A 67 -3.26 -26.24 5.64
CA TYR A 67 -4.62 -26.28 5.10
C TYR A 67 -4.80 -25.49 3.80
N GLY A 68 -3.77 -24.76 3.38
CA GLY A 68 -3.80 -23.89 2.23
C GLY A 68 -4.24 -22.46 2.53
N PRO A 69 -4.20 -21.58 1.52
CA PRO A 69 -4.45 -20.15 1.69
C PRO A 69 -5.89 -19.79 2.07
N THR A 70 -6.85 -20.70 1.83
CA THR A 70 -8.28 -20.49 2.08
C THR A 70 -8.66 -20.63 3.56
N VAL A 71 -7.77 -21.15 4.40
CA VAL A 71 -8.00 -21.28 5.84
C VAL A 71 -8.03 -19.94 6.57
N LEU A 72 -7.49 -18.88 5.96
CA LEU A 72 -7.48 -17.56 6.56
C LEU A 72 -8.66 -16.74 6.02
N ALA A 73 -9.39 -16.09 6.92
CA ALA A 73 -10.52 -15.24 6.58
C ALA A 73 -10.09 -14.03 5.72
N ALA A 74 -8.85 -13.57 5.91
CA ALA A 74 -8.19 -12.62 5.03
C ALA A 74 -6.82 -13.19 4.65
N PRO A 75 -6.39 -13.08 3.38
CA PRO A 75 -5.02 -13.40 3.02
C PRO A 75 -4.06 -12.61 3.91
N MET A 76 -2.92 -13.21 4.29
CA MET A 76 -1.88 -12.48 5.01
C MET A 76 -1.26 -11.45 4.07
N LEU A 77 -1.92 -10.31 3.95
CA LEU A 77 -1.55 -9.21 3.08
C LEU A 77 -0.32 -8.48 3.63
N THR A 78 0.59 -9.10 4.38
CA THR A 78 1.78 -8.43 4.92
C THR A 78 2.60 -7.79 3.79
N LYS A 79 2.77 -8.49 2.67
CA LYS A 79 3.46 -7.95 1.49
C LYS A 79 2.59 -6.98 0.69
N PHE A 80 1.29 -7.24 0.55
CA PHE A 80 0.38 -6.32 -0.13
C PHE A 80 0.22 -5.00 0.63
N ASN A 81 0.28 -5.01 1.97
CA ASN A 81 0.20 -3.83 2.81
C ASN A 81 1.38 -2.88 2.54
N VAL A 82 2.59 -3.43 2.36
CA VAL A 82 3.77 -2.65 1.96
C VAL A 82 3.56 -2.05 0.57
N VAL A 83 3.12 -2.84 -0.41
CA VAL A 83 2.88 -2.37 -1.78
C VAL A 83 1.78 -1.29 -1.83
N ALA A 84 0.68 -1.52 -1.12
CA ALA A 84 -0.45 -0.61 -1.05
C ALA A 84 -0.07 0.77 -0.49
N TRP A 85 0.91 0.82 0.43
CA TRP A 85 1.38 2.08 1.00
C TRP A 85 2.54 2.72 0.23
N THR A 86 3.37 1.93 -0.45
CA THR A 86 4.56 2.43 -1.17
C THR A 86 4.28 2.85 -2.61
N VAL A 87 3.38 2.15 -3.32
CA VAL A 87 3.10 2.41 -4.74
C VAL A 87 2.44 3.77 -4.96
N PRO A 88 1.36 4.17 -4.23
CA PRO A 88 0.72 5.47 -4.47
C PRO A 88 1.67 6.68 -4.35
N PRO A 89 2.47 6.84 -3.28
CA PRO A 89 3.41 7.95 -3.19
C PRO A 89 4.54 7.84 -4.22
N ALA A 90 5.03 6.63 -4.54
CA ALA A 90 6.07 6.44 -5.55
C ALA A 90 5.62 6.92 -6.94
N VAL A 91 4.40 6.54 -7.37
CA VAL A 91 3.82 6.97 -8.65
C VAL A 91 3.65 8.49 -8.68
N LEU A 92 3.19 9.09 -7.57
CA LEU A 92 3.01 10.53 -7.47
C LEU A 92 4.34 11.29 -7.58
N ILE A 93 5.39 10.84 -6.88
CA ILE A 93 6.73 11.43 -6.95
C ILE A 93 7.30 11.31 -8.36
N LEU A 94 7.16 10.14 -9.00
CA LEU A 94 7.63 9.93 -10.38
C LEU A 94 6.89 10.83 -11.37
N GLY A 95 5.58 11.01 -11.22
CA GLY A 95 4.78 11.93 -12.05
C GLY A 95 5.23 13.39 -11.91
N ILE A 96 5.44 13.86 -10.69
CA ILE A 96 5.92 15.23 -10.42
C ILE A 96 7.33 15.43 -10.99
N ALA A 97 8.25 14.51 -10.70
CA ALA A 97 9.64 14.59 -11.17
C ALA A 97 9.71 14.59 -12.71
N GLY A 98 8.96 13.69 -13.36
CA GLY A 98 8.86 13.60 -14.82
C GLY A 98 8.37 14.92 -15.43
N THR A 99 7.30 15.49 -14.86
CA THR A 99 6.74 16.77 -15.32
C THR A 99 7.75 17.91 -15.15
N MET A 100 8.42 18.01 -14.00
CA MET A 100 9.45 19.03 -13.75
C MET A 100 10.62 18.92 -14.72
N VAL A 101 11.08 17.70 -15.03
CA VAL A 101 12.17 17.47 -15.99
C VAL A 101 11.75 17.88 -17.40
N LEU A 102 10.53 17.52 -17.83
CA LEU A 102 10.00 17.88 -19.13
C LEU A 102 9.91 19.41 -19.29
N VAL A 103 9.32 20.10 -18.31
CA VAL A 103 9.22 21.57 -18.28
C VAL A 103 10.60 22.21 -18.30
N ARG A 104 11.55 21.73 -17.49
CA ARG A 104 12.93 22.24 -17.49
C ARG A 104 13.61 22.07 -18.85
N ARG A 105 13.40 20.92 -19.51
CA ARG A 105 13.99 20.64 -20.82
C ARG A 105 13.40 21.56 -21.90
N TRP A 106 12.09 21.82 -21.87
CA TRP A 106 11.45 22.76 -22.79
C TRP A 106 11.91 24.20 -22.57
N ARG A 107 12.00 24.65 -21.31
CA ARG A 107 12.50 25.99 -20.99
C ARG A 107 13.94 26.22 -21.44
N ARG A 108 14.83 25.23 -21.28
CA ARG A 108 16.22 25.35 -21.77
C ARG A 108 16.31 25.41 -23.30
N ARG A 109 15.42 24.71 -24.01
CA ARG A 109 15.33 24.80 -25.48
C ARG A 109 14.77 26.14 -25.95
N ALA A 110 13.76 26.67 -25.26
CA ALA A 110 13.20 27.99 -25.58
C ALA A 110 14.18 29.13 -25.25
N ALA A 111 14.96 29.01 -24.18
CA ALA A 111 16.01 29.98 -23.81
C ALA A 111 17.21 29.99 -24.78
N ALA A 112 17.29 29.03 -25.71
CA ALA A 112 18.31 29.01 -26.75
C ALA A 112 17.94 29.87 -27.98
N LEU A 113 16.83 30.60 -27.95
CA LEU A 113 16.62 31.69 -28.91
C LEU A 113 17.53 32.86 -28.51
N PRO A 114 18.57 33.20 -29.30
CA PRO A 114 19.31 34.42 -29.07
C PRO A 114 18.33 35.60 -29.14
N ALA A 115 18.44 36.54 -28.20
CA ALA A 115 17.71 37.80 -28.28
C ALA A 115 17.97 38.38 -29.66
N ALA A 116 16.90 38.55 -30.46
CA ALA A 116 17.03 39.10 -31.79
C ALA A 116 17.72 40.48 -31.69
N PRO A 117 18.79 40.73 -32.46
CA PRO A 117 19.45 42.03 -32.42
C PRO A 117 18.42 43.11 -32.76
N PRO A 118 18.45 44.26 -32.06
CA PRO A 118 17.51 45.34 -32.32
C PRO A 118 17.55 45.71 -33.80
N THR A 119 16.40 45.68 -34.47
CA THR A 119 16.31 46.07 -35.87
C THR A 119 16.62 47.57 -36.01
N PRO A 120 17.24 48.01 -37.12
CA PRO A 120 17.61 49.42 -37.33
C PRO A 120 16.43 50.40 -37.14
N ASP A 121 15.22 49.95 -37.46
CA ASP A 121 13.99 50.72 -37.33
C ASP A 121 13.63 51.03 -35.85
N PHE A 122 13.87 50.07 -34.95
CA PHE A 122 13.64 50.25 -33.50
C PHE A 122 14.59 51.29 -32.89
N LEU A 123 15.85 51.33 -33.35
CA LEU A 123 16.82 52.33 -32.91
C LEU A 123 16.41 53.74 -33.41
N GLY A 124 15.98 53.84 -34.66
CA GLY A 124 15.50 55.11 -35.22
C GLY A 124 14.25 55.67 -34.53
N MET A 125 13.36 54.80 -34.06
CA MET A 125 12.17 55.19 -33.30
C MET A 125 12.50 55.64 -31.88
N ARG A 126 13.44 54.98 -31.19
CA ARG A 126 13.95 55.43 -29.88
C ARG A 126 14.60 56.81 -29.95
N GLU A 127 15.36 57.06 -31.02
CA GLU A 127 16.04 58.35 -31.20
C GLU A 127 15.06 59.49 -31.44
N ARG A 128 13.95 59.22 -32.17
CA ARG A 128 12.86 60.18 -32.34
C ARG A 128 12.16 60.53 -31.03
N VAL A 129 11.80 59.52 -30.24
CA VAL A 129 11.15 59.74 -28.92
C VAL A 129 12.05 60.56 -28.00
N ARG A 130 13.36 60.27 -27.95
CA ARG A 130 14.31 61.04 -27.14
C ARG A 130 14.34 62.52 -27.57
N ARG A 131 14.38 62.78 -28.87
CA ARG A 131 14.37 64.13 -29.43
C ARG A 131 13.11 64.92 -29.07
N GLU A 132 11.97 64.25 -28.98
CA GLU A 132 10.69 64.88 -28.65
C GLU A 132 10.53 65.17 -27.15
N THR A 133 11.18 64.42 -26.27
CA THR A 133 11.16 64.66 -24.81
C THR A 133 12.22 65.66 -24.31
N GLU A 134 13.21 66.00 -25.14
CA GLU A 134 14.24 67.01 -24.82
C GLU A 134 13.85 68.43 -25.28
N LEU A 135 12.63 68.59 -25.82
CA LEU A 135 11.98 69.88 -26.13
C LEU A 135 10.93 70.23 -25.06
#